data_AF-A0A1M5Z6H7-F1
#
_entry.id   AF-A0A1M5Z6H7-F1
#
_cell.length_a   1.000
_cell.length_b   1.000
_cell.length_c   1.000
_cell.angle_alpha   90.00
_cell.angle_beta   90.00
_cell.angle_gamma   90.00
#
_symmetry.space_group_name_H-M   'P 1'
#
loop_
_entity.id
_entity.type
_entity.pdbx_description
1 polymer ?
#
loop_
_entity_poly.entity_id
_entity_poly.type
_entity_poly.pdbx_seq_one_letter_code
_entity_poly.pdbx_strand_id
1 'polypeptide(L)' 'MIMMLPFLTGMLAVWFGIRGQRPACLSFWAITLAVFAVWCRFHMTDPLGLSL' A
#
# COMPACT_ATOMS: atom_id res chain seq x y z
N MET A 1 -3.03 10.30 -10.21
CA MET A 1 -3.84 9.59 -9.20
C MET A 1 -3.03 8.50 -8.48
N ILE A 2 -1.76 8.78 -8.12
CA ILE A 2 -0.83 7.79 -7.53
C ILE A 2 -1.29 7.34 -6.14
N MET A 3 -2.08 8.17 -5.46
CA MET A 3 -2.66 7.90 -4.14
C MET A 3 -3.52 6.62 -4.08
N MET A 4 -4.05 6.14 -5.21
CA MET A 4 -4.85 4.90 -5.26
C MET A 4 -4.02 3.62 -5.38
N LEU A 5 -2.71 3.71 -5.66
CA LEU A 5 -1.86 2.54 -5.91
C LEU A 5 -1.82 1.53 -4.75
N PRO A 6 -1.70 1.92 -3.46
CA PRO A 6 -1.73 0.96 -2.37
C PRO A 6 -3.05 0.17 -2.31
N PHE A 7 -4.17 0.81 -2.66
CA PHE A 7 -5.48 0.15 -2.68
C PHE A 7 -5.58 -0.84 -3.85
N LEU A 8 -5.06 -0.48 -5.02
CA LEU A 8 -5.03 -1.37 -6.18
C LEU A 8 -4.14 -2.60 -5.92
N THR A 9 -2.94 -2.40 -5.38
CA THR A 9 -2.01 -3.50 -5.08
C THR A 9 -2.54 -4.38 -3.94
N GLY A 10 -3.22 -3.78 -2.96
CA GLY A 10 -3.91 -4.51 -1.90
C GLY A 10 -5.08 -5.35 -2.42
N MET A 11 -5.89 -4.80 -3.34
CA MET A 11 -6.96 -5.56 -4.01
C MET A 11 -6.39 -6.77 -4.77
N LEU A 12 -5.28 -6.59 -5.50
CA LEU A 12 -4.62 -7.70 -6.20
C LEU A 12 -4.06 -8.75 -5.24
N ALA A 13 -3.46 -8.34 -4.12
CA ALA A 13 -3.04 -9.26 -3.06
C ALA A 13 -4.21 -10.13 -2.55
N VAL A 14 -5.34 -9.51 -2.23
CA VAL A 14 -6.54 -10.22 -1.76
C VAL A 14 -7.07 -11.17 -2.84
N TRP A 15 -7.13 -10.72 -4.10
CA TRP A 15 -7.53 -11.57 -5.23
C TRP A 15 -6.66 -12.82 -5.37
N PHE A 16 -5.33 -12.67 -5.30
CA PHE A 16 -4.41 -13.81 -5.31
C PHE A 16 -4.57 -14.71 -4.09
N GLY A 17 -4.87 -14.13 -2.92
CA GLY A 17 -5.22 -14.86 -1.71
C GLY A 17 -6.47 -15.75 -1.91
N ILE A 18 -7.54 -15.20 -2.48
CA ILE A 18 -8.78 -15.94 -2.81
C ILE A 18 -8.50 -17.08 -3.80
N ARG A 19 -7.61 -16.86 -4.77
CA ARG A 19 -7.19 -17.89 -5.75
C ARG A 19 -6.21 -18.92 -5.18
N GLY A 20 -5.84 -18.83 -3.90
CA GLY A 20 -4.88 -19.72 -3.25
C GLY A 20 -3.42 -19.51 -3.66
N GLN A 21 -3.12 -18.46 -4.42
CA GLN A 21 -1.78 -18.15 -4.93
C GLN A 21 -0.96 -17.40 -3.89
N ARG A 22 -0.52 -18.14 -2.85
CA ARG A 22 0.20 -17.58 -1.69
C ARG A 22 1.43 -16.74 -2.04
N PRO A 23 2.34 -17.17 -2.96
CA PRO A 23 3.50 -16.36 -3.29
C PRO A 23 3.11 -15.00 -3.88
N ALA A 24 2.19 -14.98 -4.85
CA ALA A 24 1.71 -13.75 -5.47
C ALA A 24 1.00 -12.84 -4.47
N CYS A 25 0.15 -13.40 -3.59
CA CYS A 25 -0.49 -12.66 -2.50
C CYS A 25 0.53 -11.94 -1.61
N LEU A 26 1.55 -12.66 -1.13
CA LEU A 26 2.60 -12.08 -0.28
C LEU A 26 3.43 -11.04 -1.02
N SER A 27 3.78 -11.28 -2.28
CA SER A 27 4.50 -10.30 -3.11
C SER A 27 3.71 -9.00 -3.27
N PHE A 28 2.40 -9.08 -3.54
CA PHE A 28 1.56 -7.89 -3.67
C PHE A 28 1.33 -7.15 -2.34
N TRP A 29 1.30 -7.86 -1.21
CA TRP A 29 1.31 -7.23 0.10
C TRP A 29 2.61 -6.46 0.35
N ALA A 30 3.76 -7.05 0.02
CA ALA A 30 5.05 -6.37 0.13
C ALA A 30 5.13 -5.13 -0.77
N ILE A 31 4.64 -5.22 -2.01
CA ILE A 31 4.55 -4.08 -2.94
C ILE A 31 3.65 -2.98 -2.35
N THR A 32 2.49 -3.34 -1.80
CA THR A 32 1.57 -2.39 -1.17
C THR A 32 2.25 -1.61 -0.05
N LEU A 33 2.98 -2.31 0.84
CA LEU A 33 3.71 -1.68 1.93
C LEU A 33 4.84 -0.78 1.42
N ALA A 34 5.60 -1.21 0.40
CA ALA A 34 6.67 -0.41 -0.17
C ALA A 34 6.15 0.89 -0.79
N VAL A 35 5.08 0.82 -1.58
CA VAL A 35 4.44 1.99 -2.19
C VAL A 35 3.91 2.93 -1.11
N PHE A 36 3.24 2.40 -0.08
CA PHE A 36 2.74 3.20 1.02
C PHE A 36 3.86 3.92 1.78
N ALA A 37 4.93 3.21 2.15
CA ALA A 37 6.07 3.80 2.85
C ALA A 37 6.76 4.91 2.05
N VAL A 38 6.96 4.68 0.74
CA VAL A 38 7.51 5.69 -0.17
C VAL A 38 6.57 6.90 -0.25
N TRP A 39 5.26 6.68 -0.33
CA TRP A 39 4.28 7.76 -0.37
C TRP A 39 4.29 8.62 0.89
N CYS A 40 4.30 7.99 2.07
CA CYS A 40 4.41 8.67 3.37
C CYS A 40 5.67 9.53 3.42
N ARG A 41 6.81 9.02 2.94
CA ARG A 41 8.07 9.78 2.89
C ARG A 41 7.99 11.05 2.05
N PHE A 42 7.15 11.10 1.02
CA PHE A 42 7.05 12.26 0.14
C PHE A 42 5.88 13.20 0.48
N HIS A 43 4.84 12.71 1.16
CA HIS A 43 3.58 13.45 1.33
C HIS A 43 3.13 13.61 2.78
N MET A 44 3.75 12.91 3.73
CA MET A 44 3.43 12.99 5.17
C MET A 44 4.63 13.50 5.96
N THR A 45 5.36 14.47 5.39
CA THR A 45 6.54 15.08 6.00
C THR A 45 6.26 16.41 6.66
N ASP A 46 5.14 17.05 6.34
CA ASP A 46 4.76 18.30 6.97
C ASP A 46 4.34 18.09 8.42
N PRO A 47 4.61 19.05 9.32
CA PRO A 47 4.17 18.98 10.70
C PRO A 47 2.67 18.73 10.75
N LEU A 48 2.27 17.69 11.48
CA LEU A 48 0.86 17.44 11.74
C LEU A 48 0.37 18.64 12.57
N GLY A 49 -0.44 19.49 11.97
CA GLY A 49 -1.09 20.64 12.62
C GLY A 49 -2.12 20.17 13.65
N LEU A 50 -1.64 19.51 14.71
CA LEU A 50 -2.42 19.18 15.87
C LEU A 50 -2.69 20.50 16.60
N SER A 51 -3.94 20.97 16.53
CA SER A 51 -4.39 22.05 17.41
C SER A 51 -4.36 21.53 18.84
N LEU A 52 -3.30 21.85 19.58
CA LEU A 52 -3.27 21.74 21.04
C LEU A 52 -4.17 22.81 21.65
#